data_AF-Q0UGS9-F1
#
_entry.id   AF-Q0UGS9-F1
#
_cell.length_a   1.000
_cell.length_b   1.000
_cell.length_c   1.000
_cell.angle_alpha   90.00
_cell.angle_beta   90.00
_cell.angle_gamma   90.00
#
_symmetry.space_group_name_H-M   'P 1'
#
loop_
_entity.id
_entity.type
_entity.pdbx_description
1 polymer ?
#
loop_
_entity_poly.entity_id
_entity_poly.type
_entity_poly.pdbx_seq_one_letter_code
_entity_poly.pdbx_strand_id
1 'polypeptide(L)'
;MRHQFIVQDLANDNLLGPDIVFSHGANSTEGEFAAIKESGASIVATPDTELYMRIGHPVAFRAADNGCRSCLGTDITSNTSNDFMAQMRLALKAQRAKDNEESFPKVVRQETEEVLYDEFEVILRKC
;
A
#
# COMPACT_ATOMS: atom_id res chain seq x y z
N MET A 1 -13.61 -19.92 0.71
CA MET A 1 -12.26 -19.49 0.28
C MET A 1 -11.34 -19.61 1.48
N ARG A 2 -10.20 -20.30 1.35
CA ARG A 2 -9.13 -20.20 2.36
C ARG A 2 -8.49 -18.82 2.20
N HIS A 3 -8.38 -18.08 3.28
CA HIS A 3 -7.51 -16.92 3.33
C HIS A 3 -6.07 -17.46 3.18
N GLN A 4 -5.37 -17.03 2.12
CA GLN A 4 -3.99 -17.42 1.88
C GLN A 4 -3.09 -16.39 2.58
N PHE A 5 -2.27 -16.84 3.52
CA PHE A 5 -1.32 -16.00 4.25
C PHE A 5 0.04 -16.07 3.56
N ILE A 6 0.10 -15.68 2.28
CA ILE A 6 1.30 -15.88 1.43
C ILE A 6 2.56 -15.28 2.05
N VAL A 7 2.43 -14.12 2.70
CA VAL A 7 3.55 -13.47 3.37
C VAL A 7 4.02 -14.31 4.55
N GLN A 8 3.08 -14.84 5.34
CA GLN A 8 3.41 -15.68 6.49
C GLN A 8 4.02 -17.02 6.06
N ASP A 9 3.52 -17.62 4.98
CA ASP A 9 4.07 -18.85 4.43
C ASP A 9 5.53 -18.64 3.99
N LEU A 10 5.82 -17.55 3.26
CA LEU A 10 7.19 -17.17 2.90
C LEU A 10 8.06 -16.85 4.12
N ALA A 11 7.50 -16.22 5.17
CA ALA A 11 8.22 -15.93 6.40
C ALA A 11 8.62 -17.23 7.13
N ASN A 12 7.69 -18.18 7.25
CA ASN A 12 7.91 -19.47 7.90
C ASN A 12 8.98 -20.30 7.18
N ASP A 13 9.03 -20.20 5.85
CA ASP A 13 10.01 -20.87 5.02
C ASP A 13 11.36 -20.13 4.92
N ASN A 14 11.52 -18.99 5.60
CA ASN A 14 12.70 -18.10 5.54
C ASN A 14 13.02 -17.61 4.11
N LEU A 15 11.97 -17.33 3.33
CA LEU A 15 12.07 -16.87 1.94
C LEU A 15 11.81 -15.38 1.78
N LEU A 16 11.48 -14.65 2.85
CA LEU A 16 11.33 -13.20 2.78
C LEU A 16 12.69 -12.49 2.83
N GLY A 17 12.84 -11.47 2.00
CA GLY A 17 14.04 -10.65 1.91
C GLY A 17 13.80 -9.32 1.23
N PRO A 18 14.82 -8.44 1.22
CA PRO A 18 14.72 -7.10 0.65
C PRO A 18 14.59 -7.06 -0.88
N ASP A 19 14.74 -8.19 -1.54
CA ASP A 19 14.53 -8.43 -2.96
C ASP A 19 13.08 -8.75 -3.33
N ILE A 20 12.19 -8.90 -2.33
CA ILE A 20 10.77 -9.17 -2.55
C ILE A 20 9.94 -7.89 -2.44
N VAL A 21 9.05 -7.72 -3.41
CA VAL A 21 8.05 -6.66 -3.44
C VAL A 21 6.66 -7.28 -3.61
N PHE A 22 5.77 -7.05 -2.64
CA PHE A 22 4.39 -7.48 -2.72
C PHE A 22 3.56 -6.41 -3.44
N SER A 23 2.93 -6.77 -4.57
CA SER A 23 1.93 -5.91 -5.19
C SER A 23 0.59 -6.06 -4.49
N HIS A 24 -0.14 -4.96 -4.33
CA HIS A 24 -1.41 -4.85 -3.61
C HIS A 24 -1.24 -5.03 -2.09
N GLY A 25 -2.10 -5.82 -1.44
CA GLY A 25 -2.08 -6.06 0.00
C GLY A 25 -3.32 -5.55 0.75
N ALA A 26 -4.43 -5.30 0.05
CA ALA A 26 -5.67 -4.82 0.65
C ALA A 26 -6.18 -5.69 1.82
N ASN A 27 -5.84 -6.99 1.84
CA ASN A 27 -6.23 -7.93 2.91
C ASN A 27 -5.07 -8.38 3.82
N SER A 28 -3.90 -7.77 3.71
CA SER A 28 -2.76 -8.11 4.57
C SER A 28 -3.08 -7.87 6.04
N THR A 29 -2.67 -8.82 6.88
CA THR A 29 -2.84 -8.76 8.33
C THR A 29 -1.68 -8.02 9.02
N GLU A 30 -1.86 -7.65 10.29
CA GLU A 30 -0.79 -7.04 11.10
C GLU A 30 0.45 -7.96 11.21
N GLY A 31 0.25 -9.28 11.30
CA GLY A 31 1.36 -10.25 11.31
C GLY A 31 2.13 -10.27 10.00
N GLU A 32 1.43 -10.15 8.87
CA GLU A 32 2.09 -10.06 7.56
C GLU A 32 2.84 -8.74 7.38
N PHE A 33 2.30 -7.62 7.90
CA PHE A 33 3.05 -6.36 7.92
C PHE A 33 4.30 -6.45 8.78
N ALA A 34 4.23 -7.11 9.95
CA ALA A 34 5.40 -7.34 10.78
C ALA A 34 6.48 -8.16 10.04
N ALA A 35 6.08 -9.25 9.38
CA ALA A 35 6.99 -10.08 8.59
C ALA A 35 7.63 -9.33 7.41
N ILE A 36 6.86 -8.51 6.69
CA ILE A 36 7.37 -7.65 5.60
C ILE A 36 8.40 -6.66 6.15
N LYS A 37 8.09 -5.99 7.27
CA LYS A 37 8.98 -5.03 7.91
C LYS A 37 10.28 -5.69 8.39
N GLU A 38 10.18 -6.81 9.10
CA GLU A 38 11.33 -7.51 9.69
C GLU A 38 12.28 -8.08 8.63
N SER A 39 11.73 -8.66 7.56
CA SER A 39 12.52 -9.17 6.42
C SER A 39 13.13 -8.05 5.57
N GLY A 40 12.64 -6.83 5.73
CA GLY A 40 12.97 -5.72 4.88
C GLY A 40 12.41 -5.86 3.47
N ALA A 41 11.38 -6.68 3.23
CA ALA A 41 10.62 -6.66 1.99
C ALA A 41 9.83 -5.35 1.83
N SER A 42 9.28 -5.11 0.64
CA SER A 42 8.47 -3.92 0.36
C SER A 42 7.06 -4.28 -0.09
N ILE A 43 6.14 -3.31 -0.04
CA ILE A 43 4.75 -3.48 -0.49
C ILE A 43 4.28 -2.27 -1.33
N VAL A 44 3.72 -2.54 -2.49
CA VAL A 44 3.29 -1.53 -3.47
C VAL A 44 1.77 -1.53 -3.55
N ALA A 45 1.14 -0.39 -3.28
CA ALA A 45 -0.27 -0.19 -3.60
C ALA A 45 -0.43 0.26 -5.05
N THR A 46 -1.53 -0.13 -5.68
CA THR A 46 -1.85 0.22 -7.08
C THR A 46 -3.27 0.79 -7.15
N PRO A 47 -3.48 2.03 -6.68
CA PRO A 47 -4.79 2.56 -6.33
C PRO A 47 -5.86 2.40 -7.41
N ASP A 48 -5.50 2.68 -8.67
CA ASP A 48 -6.44 2.55 -9.79
C ASP A 48 -6.90 1.12 -9.99
N THR A 49 -5.97 0.16 -10.13
CA THR A 49 -6.29 -1.26 -10.25
C THR A 49 -7.06 -1.76 -9.03
N GLU A 50 -6.61 -1.43 -7.81
CA GLU A 50 -7.18 -2.00 -6.59
C GLU A 50 -8.66 -1.62 -6.41
N LEU A 51 -8.98 -0.36 -6.69
CA LEU A 51 -10.34 0.17 -6.64
C LEU A 51 -11.19 -0.30 -7.82
N TYR A 52 -10.65 -0.24 -9.04
CA TYR A 52 -11.36 -0.60 -10.27
C TYR A 52 -11.70 -2.09 -10.34
N MET A 53 -10.74 -2.95 -10.02
CA MET A 53 -10.88 -4.41 -10.10
C MET A 53 -11.44 -5.04 -8.84
N ARG A 54 -11.85 -4.23 -7.85
CA ARG A 54 -12.39 -4.71 -6.57
C ARG A 54 -11.41 -5.64 -5.83
N ILE A 55 -10.11 -5.35 -5.89
CA ILE A 55 -9.09 -6.05 -5.09
C ILE A 55 -9.23 -5.63 -3.62
N GLY A 56 -9.50 -4.34 -3.38
CA GLY A 56 -9.81 -3.79 -2.07
C GLY A 56 -9.30 -2.36 -1.90
N HIS A 57 -9.25 -1.90 -0.65
CA HIS A 57 -8.74 -0.56 -0.35
C HIS A 57 -7.21 -0.51 -0.50
N PRO A 58 -6.65 0.52 -1.17
CA PRO A 58 -5.22 0.62 -1.38
C PRO A 58 -4.42 0.56 -0.08
N VAL A 59 -3.40 -0.31 -0.04
CA VAL A 59 -2.72 -0.64 1.23
C VAL A 59 -1.74 0.44 1.70
N ALA A 60 -1.38 1.40 0.83
CA ALA A 60 -0.22 2.29 1.00
C ALA A 60 -0.07 2.85 2.43
N PHE A 61 -1.06 3.62 2.87
CA PHE A 61 -1.03 4.26 4.19
C PHE A 61 -1.07 3.25 5.33
N ARG A 62 -1.90 2.20 5.23
CA ARG A 62 -1.97 1.16 6.27
C ARG A 62 -0.64 0.42 6.43
N ALA A 63 0.04 0.12 5.33
CA ALA A 63 1.36 -0.52 5.36
C ALA A 63 2.40 0.41 5.97
N ALA A 64 2.39 1.69 5.59
CA ALA A 64 3.32 2.68 6.11
C ALA A 64 3.10 2.95 7.61
N ASP A 65 1.85 3.02 8.08
CA ASP A 65 1.48 3.13 9.49
C ASP A 65 2.00 1.93 10.32
N ASN A 66 2.18 0.76 9.69
CA ASN A 66 2.81 -0.42 10.32
C ASN A 66 4.34 -0.44 10.18
N GLY A 67 4.95 0.59 9.59
CA GLY A 67 6.39 0.73 9.40
C GLY A 67 6.96 -0.13 8.27
N CYS A 68 6.13 -0.59 7.33
CA CYS A 68 6.60 -1.26 6.11
C CYS A 68 7.19 -0.24 5.13
N ARG A 69 8.12 -0.68 4.27
CA ARG A 69 8.50 0.09 3.09
C ARG A 69 7.36 0.05 2.08
N SER A 70 6.52 1.08 2.08
CA SER A 70 5.38 1.17 1.18
C SER A 70 5.66 2.11 0.01
N CYS A 71 5.07 1.80 -1.15
CA CYS A 71 5.17 2.64 -2.34
C CYS A 71 3.89 2.59 -3.21
N LEU A 72 3.81 3.47 -4.22
CA LEU A 72 2.75 3.46 -5.23
C LEU A 72 3.24 2.86 -6.55
N GLY A 73 2.35 2.18 -7.26
CA GLY A 73 2.58 1.67 -8.61
C GLY A 73 1.35 1.85 -9.50
N THR A 74 1.57 1.75 -10.81
CA THR A 74 0.49 1.81 -11.82
C THR A 74 -0.05 0.43 -12.20
N ASP A 75 0.60 -0.64 -11.76
CA ASP A 75 0.33 -2.03 -12.15
C ASP A 75 0.49 -2.25 -13.67
N ILE A 76 -0.61 -2.32 -14.41
CA ILE A 76 -0.61 -2.67 -15.83
C ILE A 76 -1.06 -1.51 -16.73
N THR A 77 -0.10 -0.97 -17.48
CA THR A 77 -0.23 0.23 -18.31
C THR A 77 -1.15 0.06 -19.53
N SER A 78 -1.50 -1.17 -19.88
CA SER A 78 -2.48 -1.46 -20.94
C SER A 78 -3.92 -1.32 -20.46
N ASN A 79 -4.14 -1.28 -19.14
CA ASN A 79 -5.46 -1.13 -18.52
C ASN A 79 -5.61 0.19 -17.77
N THR A 80 -4.54 0.67 -17.14
CA THR A 80 -4.51 1.89 -16.32
C THR A 80 -3.59 2.93 -16.95
N SER A 81 -3.75 4.22 -16.59
CA SER A 81 -2.85 5.28 -17.07
C SER A 81 -1.49 5.24 -16.37
N ASN A 82 -0.41 5.53 -17.11
CA ASN A 82 0.94 5.73 -16.57
C ASN A 82 1.15 7.08 -15.86
N ASP A 83 0.08 7.69 -15.34
CA ASP A 83 0.12 8.96 -14.63
C ASP A 83 0.22 8.72 -13.12
N PHE A 84 1.43 8.88 -12.57
CA PHE A 84 1.67 8.78 -11.13
C PHE A 84 0.96 9.87 -10.33
N MET A 85 0.78 11.07 -10.89
CA MET A 85 0.02 12.13 -10.21
C MET A 85 -1.45 11.74 -10.06
N ALA A 86 -1.99 10.98 -11.02
CA ALA A 86 -3.32 10.40 -10.90
C ALA A 86 -3.38 9.33 -9.80
N GLN A 87 -2.40 8.41 -9.74
CA GLN A 87 -2.30 7.40 -8.67
C GLN A 87 -2.21 8.03 -7.28
N MET A 88 -1.35 9.04 -7.10
CA MET A 88 -1.18 9.78 -5.84
C MET A 88 -2.48 10.44 -5.37
N ARG A 89 -3.17 11.17 -6.28
CA ARG A 89 -4.46 11.78 -5.97
C ARG A 89 -5.52 10.74 -5.63
N LEU A 90 -5.51 9.60 -6.31
CA LEU A 90 -6.48 8.53 -6.09
C LEU A 90 -6.27 7.85 -4.73
N ALA A 91 -5.01 7.56 -4.36
CA ALA A 91 -4.66 7.03 -3.04
C ALA A 91 -5.18 7.93 -1.92
N LEU A 92 -4.88 9.23 -1.96
CA LEU A 92 -5.35 10.19 -0.96
C LEU A 92 -6.87 10.25 -0.88
N LYS A 93 -7.54 10.33 -2.02
CA LYS A 93 -9.02 10.43 -2.06
C LYS A 93 -9.66 9.17 -1.52
N ALA A 94 -9.15 8.00 -1.88
CA ALA A 94 -9.63 6.73 -1.36
C ALA A 94 -9.48 6.68 0.16
N GLN A 95 -8.29 6.99 0.68
CA GLN A 95 -8.04 6.97 2.12
C GLN A 95 -8.93 7.96 2.87
N ARG A 96 -9.06 9.20 2.38
CA ARG A 96 -9.96 10.19 2.99
C ARG A 96 -11.42 9.78 2.91
N ALA A 97 -11.86 9.14 1.82
CA ALA A 97 -13.22 8.63 1.72
C ALA A 97 -13.49 7.58 2.80
N LYS A 98 -12.55 6.64 3.00
CA LYS A 98 -12.63 5.64 4.08
C LYS A 98 -12.63 6.28 5.46
N ASP A 99 -11.74 7.22 5.73
CA ASP A 99 -11.69 7.93 7.02
C ASP A 99 -13.00 8.69 7.30
N ASN A 100 -13.62 9.24 6.24
CA ASN A 100 -14.90 9.95 6.30
C ASN A 100 -16.11 9.04 6.55
N GLU A 101 -16.03 7.74 6.21
CA GLU A 101 -17.08 6.76 6.54
C GLU A 101 -17.14 6.49 8.05
N GLU A 102 -15.99 6.52 8.72
CA GLU A 102 -15.90 6.28 10.16
C GLU A 102 -16.34 7.50 10.99
N SER A 103 -16.05 8.71 10.51
CA SER A 103 -16.46 9.97 11.15
C SER A 103 -16.30 11.16 10.20
N PHE A 104 -16.76 12.36 10.57
CA PHE A 104 -16.30 13.59 9.90
C PHE A 104 -14.98 14.06 10.58
N PRO A 105 -13.80 13.77 10.01
CA PRO A 105 -12.55 14.09 10.65
C PRO A 105 -12.37 15.61 10.75
N LYS A 106 -12.09 16.11 11.96
CA LYS A 106 -11.69 17.51 12.18
C LYS A 106 -10.22 17.75 11.83
N VAL A 107 -9.44 16.67 11.70
CA VAL A 107 -8.01 16.67 11.38
C VAL A 107 -7.81 15.71 10.22
N VAL A 108 -7.21 16.19 9.14
CA VAL A 108 -6.82 15.35 8.00
C VAL A 108 -5.59 14.57 8.43
N ARG A 109 -5.68 13.23 8.45
CA ARG A 109 -4.55 12.38 8.85
C ARG A 109 -3.52 12.22 7.73
N GLN A 110 -4.01 12.16 6.50
CA GLN A 110 -3.21 11.83 5.32
C GLN A 110 -3.10 13.06 4.43
N GLU A 111 -1.92 13.65 4.43
CA GLU A 111 -1.62 14.92 3.82
C GLU A 111 -1.11 14.78 2.39
N THR A 112 -1.25 15.88 1.64
CA THR A 112 -0.87 15.88 0.23
C THR A 112 0.64 15.64 0.04
N GLU A 113 1.45 16.08 0.99
CA GLU A 113 2.90 15.90 0.99
C GLU A 113 3.33 14.43 1.03
N GLU A 114 2.55 13.56 1.71
CA GLU A 114 2.87 12.13 1.88
C GLU A 114 2.85 11.35 0.57
N VAL A 115 2.18 11.89 -0.46
CA VAL A 115 2.16 11.32 -1.81
C VAL A 115 2.87 12.18 -2.85
N LEU A 116 3.19 13.46 -2.57
CA LEU A 116 3.74 14.40 -3.58
C LEU A 116 5.23 14.73 -3.42
N TYR A 117 5.82 14.71 -2.21
CA TYR A 117 7.17 15.24 -1.98
C TYR A 117 8.14 14.25 -1.33
N ASP A 118 9.40 14.36 -1.75
CA ASP A 118 10.49 13.38 -1.66
C ASP A 118 11.53 13.72 -0.59
N GLU A 119 11.12 14.35 0.51
CA GLU A 119 12.02 14.56 1.65
C GLU A 119 11.40 13.95 2.92
N PHE A 120 11.69 12.65 3.10
CA PHE A 120 11.53 11.84 4.32
C PHE A 120 10.15 11.18 4.59
N GLU A 121 9.91 10.02 3.95
CA GLU A 121 9.87 8.68 4.59
C GLU A 121 8.76 7.68 4.16
N VAL A 122 7.62 8.07 3.58
CA VAL A 122 6.42 7.21 3.70
C VAL A 122 6.03 6.40 2.44
N ILE A 123 5.84 6.99 1.24
CA ILE A 123 5.16 6.30 0.11
C ILE A 123 5.86 6.42 -1.28
N LEU A 124 7.00 7.11 -1.40
CA LEU A 124 7.75 7.20 -2.68
C LEU A 124 9.15 6.58 -2.64
N ARG A 125 9.54 5.91 -1.54
CA ARG A 125 10.77 5.12 -1.58
C ARG A 125 10.63 4.11 -2.71
N LYS A 126 11.58 4.13 -3.66
CA LYS A 126 11.73 3.03 -4.62
C LYS A 126 11.87 1.73 -3.82
N CYS A 127 10.75 1.03 -3.69
CA CYS A 127 10.75 -0.41 -3.85
C CYS A 127 11.39 -0.70 -5.22
#